data_AF-A0AAP8U7C6-F1
#
_entry.id   AF-A0AAP8U7C6-F1
#
_cell.length_a   1.000
_cell.length_b   1.000
_cell.length_c   1.000
_cell.angle_alpha   90.00
_cell.angle_beta   90.00
_cell.angle_gamma   90.00
#
_symmetry.space_group_name_H-M   'P 1'
#
loop_
_entity.id
_entity.type
_entity.pdbx_description
1 polymer ?
#
loop_
_entity_poly.entity_id
_entity_poly.type
_entity_poly.pdbx_seq_one_letter_code
_entity_poly.pdbx_strand_id
1 'polypeptide(L)'
;MNKTKQTKTIVAALTLISLLSTTPVWAVSGQGAMVTQEAKGTTAANLKGPAVQTLDALYRVMPELKKMEVTVLKPEQKDNLYRVRFKPAGQNDIYAWIKIHADTGVIDSLDLAVEAGKAAAPPSVAQAKESAGAFLKALLGKEFDQYQGEANANTAQTWRNVQFKRYVNGLPVAGDRYTLAINGAGKVINVQTGKQTKKNLDMKLFPAPAQNTEKAKVEQGLARYIQLSYVNNSKGVLMQYEPAFSGYLNAKTGEAVEGASIRPTYTPVSVTSGGKQVMAKTMEEAAKVAASEFGLDLKGQPFVQSDIPKEMLDENEVEYKTADRSITLSTVNGRVIHFSRSLMNAPASAKAVLSPEQAVQKAVQFLQTYLAPDVKEMFYTVKEDMNENPKLEFSFFLSYQGIPVFGSRCTVSVDLTDGSIVSYRDELRALPAQLPDKASAISAEAAAVALLKQNPPQLTYVYPEQNGKSAVAPVLAYYVQPDSIPALPIK
;
A
#
# COMPACT_ATOMS: atom_id res chain seq x y z
N MET A 1 -14.08 24.94 70.72
CA MET A 1 -14.25 23.67 71.46
C MET A 1 -13.96 22.53 70.49
N ASN A 2 -13.02 21.60 70.70
CA ASN A 2 -12.96 20.51 71.71
C ASN A 2 -14.19 19.57 71.63
N LYS A 3 -14.10 18.22 71.47
CA LYS A 3 -13.01 17.20 71.48
C LYS A 3 -13.36 16.06 70.46
N THR A 4 -12.43 15.37 69.77
CA THR A 4 -11.66 14.14 70.18
C THR A 4 -12.56 13.01 70.74
N LYS A 5 -12.57 11.72 70.31
CA LYS A 5 -11.54 10.65 70.07
C LYS A 5 -12.21 9.45 69.29
N GLN A 6 -11.64 8.28 68.90
CA GLN A 6 -10.26 7.71 68.90
C GLN A 6 -10.05 6.62 67.80
N THR A 7 -8.96 6.75 67.03
CA THR A 7 -7.93 5.75 66.62
C THR A 7 -8.15 4.22 66.72
N LYS A 8 -7.75 3.47 65.67
CA LYS A 8 -6.89 2.26 65.77
C LYS A 8 -5.93 2.15 64.58
N THR A 9 -4.77 1.53 64.81
CA THR A 9 -3.56 1.54 63.97
C THR A 9 -3.09 0.11 63.70
N ILE A 10 -2.56 -0.18 62.51
CA ILE A 10 -1.62 -1.30 62.29
C ILE A 10 -0.45 -0.80 61.42
N VAL A 11 0.77 -1.14 61.81
CA VAL A 11 2.05 -0.83 61.14
C VAL A 11 2.87 -2.11 61.08
N ALA A 12 3.49 -2.38 59.93
CA ALA A 12 4.67 -3.24 59.77
C ALA A 12 5.39 -2.77 58.49
N ALA A 13 6.51 -2.05 58.58
CA ALA A 13 7.87 -2.53 58.91
C ALA A 13 8.69 -2.74 57.61
N LEU A 14 9.36 -1.67 57.18
CA LEU A 14 10.36 -1.65 56.12
C LEU A 14 11.76 -1.76 56.76
N THR A 15 12.59 -2.69 56.30
CA THR A 15 14.01 -2.77 56.70
C THR A 15 14.91 -2.61 55.48
N LEU A 16 15.65 -1.49 55.44
CA LEU A 16 16.87 -1.39 54.64
C LEU A 16 17.98 -2.20 55.30
N ILE A 17 18.78 -2.91 54.49
CA ILE A 17 20.20 -3.12 54.79
C ILE A 17 21.01 -2.75 53.55
N SER A 18 21.78 -1.67 53.68
CA SER A 18 22.82 -1.27 52.74
C SER A 18 24.17 -1.82 53.18
N LEU A 19 24.96 -2.37 52.27
CA LEU A 19 26.41 -2.50 52.44
C LEU A 19 27.10 -1.95 51.20
N LEU A 20 27.96 -0.96 51.43
CA LEU A 20 28.86 -0.35 50.45
C LEU A 20 30.23 -1.02 50.54
N SER A 21 30.84 -1.36 49.41
CA SER A 21 32.30 -1.33 49.32
C SER A 21 32.79 -1.06 47.90
N THR A 22 33.36 0.14 47.75
CA THR A 22 34.55 0.48 46.95
C THR A 22 34.54 0.30 45.43
N THR A 23 34.49 1.43 44.73
CA THR A 23 35.07 1.64 43.39
C THR A 23 36.59 1.47 43.38
N PRO A 24 37.21 1.30 42.20
CA PRO A 24 37.87 2.49 41.63
C PRO A 24 37.31 2.89 40.27
N VAL A 25 37.22 4.22 40.08
CA VAL A 25 36.85 4.87 38.82
C VAL A 25 38.12 5.10 37.99
N TRP A 26 38.15 4.62 36.74
CA TRP A 26 38.76 5.34 35.61
C TRP A 26 37.86 5.13 34.38
N ALA A 27 37.77 6.17 33.54
CA ALA A 27 36.76 6.26 32.49
C ALA A 27 37.18 5.60 31.17
N VAL A 28 36.20 5.31 30.30
CA VAL A 28 36.11 5.78 28.90
C VAL A 28 34.78 5.28 28.28
N SER A 29 34.20 6.09 27.40
CA SER A 29 32.99 5.90 26.56
C SER A 29 32.42 4.48 26.40
N GLY A 30 31.10 4.26 26.38
CA GLY A 30 30.05 5.20 25.95
C GLY A 30 29.40 4.83 24.60
N GLN A 31 29.18 3.54 24.33
CA GLN A 31 28.23 3.08 23.32
C GLN A 31 27.20 2.17 24.01
N GLY A 32 25.96 2.64 24.10
CA GLY A 32 24.86 1.90 24.72
C GLY A 32 24.39 0.77 23.81
N ALA A 33 24.90 -0.44 24.01
CA ALA A 33 24.30 -1.64 23.45
C ALA A 33 22.89 -1.80 24.02
N MET A 34 21.86 -1.67 23.16
CA MET A 34 20.50 -2.04 23.55
C MET A 34 20.45 -3.53 23.83
N VAL A 35 20.11 -3.84 25.09
CA VAL A 35 19.92 -5.17 25.69
C VAL A 35 19.43 -6.22 24.69
N THR A 36 20.33 -7.07 24.22
CA THR A 36 19.98 -8.40 23.71
C THR A 36 19.53 -9.26 24.88
N GLN A 37 18.22 -9.34 25.09
CA GLN A 37 17.65 -10.44 25.88
C GLN A 37 17.79 -11.74 25.06
N GLU A 38 18.92 -12.43 25.25
CA GLU A 38 19.06 -13.81 24.81
C GLU A 38 18.10 -14.71 25.61
N ALA A 39 16.89 -14.87 25.07
CA ALA A 39 15.94 -15.85 25.55
C ALA A 39 16.51 -17.25 25.28
N LYS A 40 17.00 -17.92 26.33
CA LYS A 40 17.45 -19.33 26.30
C LYS A 40 16.42 -20.18 25.56
N GLY A 41 16.90 -20.98 24.61
CA GLY A 41 16.08 -21.78 23.69
C GLY A 41 15.02 -22.57 24.44
N THR A 42 13.75 -22.34 24.10
CA THR A 42 12.61 -22.98 24.77
C THR A 42 11.99 -24.04 23.88
N THR A 43 11.86 -25.25 24.43
CA THR A 43 11.29 -26.43 23.78
C THR A 43 9.84 -26.22 23.30
N ALA A 44 9.37 -27.14 22.45
CA ALA A 44 8.03 -27.11 21.84
C ALA A 44 6.85 -27.01 22.84
N ALA A 45 7.09 -27.23 24.14
CA ALA A 45 6.13 -27.12 25.24
C ALA A 45 5.45 -25.73 25.39
N ASN A 46 5.94 -24.69 24.71
CA ASN A 46 5.31 -23.36 24.69
C ASN A 46 4.09 -23.26 23.76
N LEU A 47 3.92 -24.16 22.79
CA LEU A 47 2.73 -24.20 21.93
C LEU A 47 1.52 -24.75 22.70
N LYS A 48 0.33 -24.23 22.39
CA LYS A 48 -0.94 -24.65 22.99
C LYS A 48 -2.05 -24.69 21.95
N GLY A 49 -3.11 -25.44 22.23
CA GLY A 49 -4.33 -25.47 21.42
C GLY A 49 -4.09 -25.94 19.97
N PRO A 50 -4.85 -25.41 18.99
CA PRO A 50 -4.77 -25.83 17.58
C PRO A 50 -3.38 -25.70 16.93
N ALA A 51 -2.53 -24.80 17.44
CA ALA A 51 -1.17 -24.64 16.93
C ALA A 51 -0.27 -25.88 17.17
N VAL A 52 -0.55 -26.69 18.21
CA VAL A 52 0.13 -27.98 18.44
C VAL A 52 -0.24 -29.00 17.35
N GLN A 53 -1.53 -29.11 17.04
CA GLN A 53 -2.03 -30.04 16.02
C GLN A 53 -1.45 -29.74 14.63
N THR A 54 -1.26 -28.45 14.34
CA THR A 54 -0.63 -27.97 13.10
C THR A 54 0.86 -28.33 13.05
N LEU A 55 1.58 -28.20 14.18
CA LEU A 55 2.97 -28.64 14.26
C LEU A 55 3.10 -30.17 14.09
N ASP A 56 2.20 -30.94 14.71
CA ASP A 56 2.15 -32.40 14.54
C ASP A 56 1.84 -32.82 13.10
N ALA A 57 0.98 -32.08 12.39
CA ALA A 57 0.71 -32.30 10.98
C ALA A 57 1.95 -31.98 10.11
N LEU A 58 2.62 -30.85 10.36
CA LEU A 58 3.90 -30.51 9.74
C LEU A 58 4.96 -31.59 9.96
N TYR A 59 5.06 -32.14 11.18
CA TYR A 59 5.96 -33.26 11.50
C TYR A 59 5.63 -34.58 10.79
N ARG A 60 4.45 -34.74 10.19
CA ARG A 60 4.10 -35.90 9.34
C ARG A 60 4.52 -35.68 7.89
N VAL A 61 4.36 -34.46 7.36
CA VAL A 61 4.72 -34.13 5.96
C VAL A 61 6.16 -33.69 5.76
N MET A 62 6.81 -33.21 6.81
CA MET A 62 8.21 -32.75 6.86
C MET A 62 8.92 -33.41 8.06
N PRO A 63 9.12 -34.74 8.03
CA PRO A 63 9.67 -35.49 9.17
C PRO A 63 11.10 -35.09 9.55
N GLU A 64 11.84 -34.44 8.66
CA GLU A 64 13.18 -33.86 8.93
C GLU A 64 13.15 -32.80 10.03
N LEU A 65 12.04 -32.07 10.19
CA LEU A 65 11.89 -31.05 11.24
C LEU A 65 11.97 -31.65 12.65
N LYS A 66 11.68 -32.95 12.82
CA LYS A 66 11.82 -33.65 14.12
C LYS A 66 13.28 -33.80 14.57
N LYS A 67 14.25 -33.67 13.66
CA LYS A 67 15.68 -33.84 13.93
C LYS A 67 16.39 -32.51 14.26
N MET A 68 15.64 -31.41 14.31
CA MET A 68 16.15 -30.05 14.42
C MET A 68 15.91 -29.47 15.81
N GLU A 69 16.75 -28.51 16.19
CA GLU A 69 16.52 -27.69 17.37
C GLU A 69 15.34 -26.76 17.10
N VAL A 70 14.35 -26.76 18.00
CA VAL A 70 13.10 -26.00 17.85
C VAL A 70 13.03 -24.90 18.89
N THR A 71 12.82 -23.66 18.44
CA THR A 71 12.54 -22.52 19.32
C THR A 71 11.13 -22.00 19.04
N VAL A 72 10.29 -21.95 20.08
CA VAL A 72 8.94 -21.36 20.01
C VAL A 72 8.93 -20.03 20.75
N LEU A 73 8.73 -18.94 20.01
CA LEU A 73 8.42 -17.63 20.58
C LEU A 73 6.91 -17.51 20.81
N LYS A 74 6.53 -16.93 21.94
CA LYS A 74 5.13 -16.70 22.34
C LYS A 74 4.41 -15.74 21.37
N PRO A 75 3.06 -15.76 21.33
CA PRO A 75 2.30 -14.85 20.49
C PRO A 75 2.58 -13.38 20.81
N GLU A 76 2.84 -12.59 19.77
CA GLU A 76 2.85 -11.13 19.89
C GLU A 76 1.42 -10.63 20.11
N GLN A 77 1.23 -9.72 21.07
CA GLN A 77 -0.11 -9.30 21.53
C GLN A 77 -1.00 -8.70 20.43
N LYS A 78 -0.41 -8.17 19.34
CA LYS A 78 -1.15 -7.53 18.25
C LYS A 78 -1.76 -8.52 17.25
N ASP A 79 -1.02 -9.59 16.92
CA ASP A 79 -1.37 -10.50 15.82
C ASP A 79 -1.69 -11.93 16.28
N ASN A 80 -1.45 -12.26 17.56
CA ASN A 80 -1.69 -13.58 18.16
C ASN A 80 -1.01 -14.76 17.42
N LEU A 81 0.19 -14.51 16.87
CA LEU A 81 0.97 -15.45 16.08
C LEU A 81 2.12 -16.08 16.88
N TYR A 82 2.10 -17.40 17.06
CA TYR A 82 3.30 -18.16 17.42
C TYR A 82 4.34 -18.06 16.30
N ARG A 83 5.62 -17.88 16.67
CA ARG A 83 6.75 -17.97 15.73
C ARG A 83 7.61 -19.17 16.09
N VAL A 84 7.65 -20.17 15.23
CA VAL A 84 8.42 -21.40 15.39
C VAL A 84 9.61 -21.36 14.46
N ARG A 85 10.82 -21.53 15.01
CA ARG A 85 12.07 -21.59 14.27
C ARG A 85 12.68 -22.98 14.41
N PHE A 86 13.18 -23.51 13.31
CA PHE A 86 13.95 -24.74 13.26
C PHE A 86 15.39 -24.46 12.84
N LYS A 87 16.36 -25.04 13.55
CA LYS A 87 17.78 -25.01 13.21
C LYS A 87 18.35 -26.42 13.15
N PRO A 88 19.25 -26.73 12.20
CA PRO A 88 20.04 -27.96 12.27
C PRO A 88 20.92 -27.92 13.52
N ALA A 89 21.10 -29.06 14.20
CA ALA A 89 21.86 -29.12 15.44
C ALA A 89 23.30 -28.61 15.23
N GLY A 90 23.74 -27.69 16.11
CA GLY A 90 25.07 -27.07 16.01
C GLY A 90 25.27 -26.10 14.83
N GLN A 91 24.21 -25.68 14.12
CA GLN A 91 24.29 -24.67 13.05
C GLN A 91 23.57 -23.37 13.45
N ASN A 92 24.15 -22.23 13.03
CA ASN A 92 23.56 -20.92 13.30
C ASN A 92 22.39 -20.59 12.36
N ASP A 93 22.39 -21.14 11.16
CA ASP A 93 21.40 -20.83 10.12
C ASP A 93 20.01 -21.39 10.45
N ILE A 94 18.98 -20.61 10.11
CA ILE A 94 17.59 -21.03 10.27
C ILE A 94 17.20 -21.90 9.09
N TYR A 95 16.85 -23.16 9.36
CA TYR A 95 16.34 -24.07 8.34
C TYR A 95 14.91 -23.72 7.92
N ALA A 96 14.06 -23.47 8.92
CA ALA A 96 12.65 -23.15 8.69
C ALA A 96 12.15 -22.06 9.64
N TRP A 97 11.31 -21.18 9.11
CA TRP A 97 10.52 -20.21 9.87
C TRP A 97 9.04 -20.48 9.64
N ILE A 98 8.26 -20.60 10.72
CA ILE A 98 6.80 -20.83 10.64
C ILE A 98 6.07 -19.84 11.56
N LYS A 99 5.00 -19.23 11.05
CA LYS A 99 4.04 -18.43 11.81
C LYS A 99 2.70 -19.16 11.87
N ILE A 100 2.15 -19.32 13.07
CA ILE A 100 0.91 -20.07 13.30
C ILE A 100 -0.03 -19.24 14.18
N HIS A 101 -1.28 -19.08 13.75
CA HIS A 101 -2.34 -18.45 14.55
C HIS A 101 -2.63 -19.29 15.80
N ALA A 102 -2.53 -18.68 16.99
CA ALA A 102 -2.65 -19.40 18.26
C ALA A 102 -4.09 -19.87 18.56
N ASP A 103 -5.08 -19.17 18.01
CA ASP A 103 -6.52 -19.37 18.16
C ASP A 103 -7.09 -20.39 17.16
N THR A 104 -6.67 -20.35 15.89
CA THR A 104 -7.19 -21.24 14.83
C THR A 104 -6.22 -22.35 14.41
N GLY A 105 -4.92 -22.22 14.70
CA GLY A 105 -3.90 -23.13 14.20
C GLY A 105 -3.50 -22.88 12.75
N VAL A 106 -4.16 -21.96 12.03
CA VAL A 106 -3.85 -21.68 10.62
C VAL A 106 -2.41 -21.17 10.48
N ILE A 107 -1.66 -21.75 9.55
CA ILE A 107 -0.33 -21.26 9.14
C ILE A 107 -0.50 -19.91 8.44
N ASP A 108 0.07 -18.85 9.01
CA ASP A 108 0.19 -17.54 8.35
C ASP A 108 1.28 -17.58 7.26
N SER A 109 2.45 -18.11 7.63
CA SER A 109 3.57 -18.30 6.71
C SER A 109 4.43 -19.51 7.10
N LEU A 110 4.96 -20.23 6.11
CA LEU A 110 6.09 -21.17 6.26
C LEU A 110 7.16 -20.80 5.24
N ASP A 111 8.43 -20.83 5.64
CA ASP A 111 9.57 -20.58 4.77
C ASP A 111 10.72 -21.57 5.07
N LEU A 112 11.22 -22.26 4.04
CA LEU A 112 12.39 -23.14 4.06
C LEU A 112 13.53 -22.53 3.23
N ALA A 113 14.03 -21.36 3.64
CA ALA A 113 15.01 -20.56 2.90
C ALA A 113 16.20 -21.37 2.32
N VAL A 114 16.68 -22.39 3.05
CA VAL A 114 17.83 -23.24 2.65
C VAL A 114 17.49 -24.20 1.50
N GLU A 115 16.21 -24.54 1.28
CA GLU A 115 15.77 -25.52 0.25
C GLU A 115 15.41 -24.90 -1.10
N ALA A 116 15.24 -23.58 -1.17
CA ALA A 116 14.89 -22.86 -2.40
C ALA A 116 16.03 -22.87 -3.45
N GLY A 117 17.28 -22.74 -3.00
CA GLY A 117 18.47 -22.68 -3.86
C GLY A 117 19.02 -24.04 -4.33
N LYS A 118 18.45 -25.17 -3.91
CA LYS A 118 19.00 -26.51 -4.19
C LYS A 118 18.53 -27.15 -5.50
N ALA A 119 17.48 -26.62 -6.11
CA ALA A 119 16.93 -27.15 -7.37
C ALA A 119 17.49 -26.36 -8.56
N ALA A 120 17.89 -27.06 -9.62
CA ALA A 120 18.36 -26.43 -10.87
C ALA A 120 17.21 -26.01 -11.81
N ALA A 121 16.01 -26.57 -11.63
CA ALA A 121 14.84 -26.34 -12.47
C ALA A 121 13.53 -26.47 -11.65
N PRO A 122 12.44 -25.81 -12.06
CA PRO A 122 11.13 -25.96 -11.39
C PRO A 122 10.50 -27.33 -11.69
N PRO A 123 9.59 -27.80 -10.82
CA PRO A 123 8.84 -29.03 -11.03
C PRO A 123 7.83 -28.86 -12.18
N SER A 124 7.29 -29.98 -12.68
CA SER A 124 6.17 -29.93 -13.64
C SER A 124 4.89 -29.34 -12.99
N VAL A 125 3.95 -28.89 -13.83
CA VAL A 125 2.64 -28.37 -13.36
C VAL A 125 1.88 -29.45 -12.57
N ALA A 126 1.90 -30.69 -13.04
CA ALA A 126 1.22 -31.81 -12.38
C ALA A 126 1.86 -32.14 -11.02
N GLN A 127 3.19 -32.34 -11.00
CA GLN A 127 3.96 -32.63 -9.78
C GLN A 127 3.79 -31.53 -8.72
N ALA A 128 3.82 -30.25 -9.12
CA ALA A 128 3.60 -29.14 -8.19
C ALA A 128 2.20 -29.18 -7.57
N LYS A 129 1.15 -29.41 -8.39
CA LYS A 129 -0.23 -29.55 -7.89
C LYS A 129 -0.38 -30.72 -6.92
N GLU A 130 0.22 -31.87 -7.25
CA GLU A 130 0.17 -33.08 -6.44
C GLU A 130 0.86 -32.88 -5.08
N SER A 131 2.13 -32.44 -5.08
CA SER A 131 2.88 -32.15 -3.84
C SER A 131 2.16 -31.14 -2.94
N ALA A 132 1.64 -30.06 -3.52
CA ALA A 132 0.94 -29.01 -2.77
C ALA A 132 -0.41 -29.50 -2.23
N GLY A 133 -1.14 -30.29 -3.02
CA GLY A 133 -2.41 -30.89 -2.60
C GLY A 133 -2.22 -31.91 -1.48
N ALA A 134 -1.20 -32.78 -1.58
CA ALA A 134 -0.87 -33.74 -0.53
C ALA A 134 -0.47 -33.04 0.79
N PHE A 135 0.35 -31.99 0.70
CA PHE A 135 0.75 -31.18 1.85
C PHE A 135 -0.45 -30.50 2.52
N LEU A 136 -1.30 -29.80 1.76
CA LEU A 136 -2.50 -29.16 2.32
C LEU A 136 -3.51 -30.18 2.86
N LYS A 137 -3.73 -31.31 2.19
CA LYS A 137 -4.65 -32.35 2.66
C LYS A 137 -4.21 -32.94 4.01
N ALA A 138 -2.92 -33.05 4.26
CA ALA A 138 -2.40 -33.48 5.56
C ALA A 138 -2.53 -32.43 6.67
N LEU A 139 -2.53 -31.13 6.32
CA LEU A 139 -2.77 -30.02 7.27
C LEU A 139 -4.26 -29.82 7.58
N LEU A 140 -5.10 -29.82 6.54
CA LEU A 140 -6.52 -29.40 6.61
C LEU A 140 -7.49 -30.59 6.77
N GLY A 141 -7.02 -31.83 6.56
CA GLY A 141 -7.87 -33.02 6.59
C GLY A 141 -9.02 -32.90 5.59
N LYS A 142 -10.26 -32.99 6.09
CA LYS A 142 -11.48 -32.89 5.27
C LYS A 142 -11.76 -31.47 4.76
N GLU A 143 -11.25 -30.41 5.38
CA GLU A 143 -11.47 -29.06 4.86
C GLU A 143 -10.81 -28.85 3.48
N PHE A 144 -9.78 -29.63 3.15
CA PHE A 144 -9.13 -29.60 1.83
C PHE A 144 -10.10 -29.87 0.68
N ASP A 145 -11.17 -30.66 0.90
CA ASP A 145 -12.16 -30.97 -0.15
C ASP A 145 -12.97 -29.73 -0.60
N GLN A 146 -12.89 -28.61 0.15
CA GLN A 146 -13.43 -27.31 -0.24
C GLN A 146 -12.48 -26.48 -1.11
N TYR A 147 -11.23 -26.91 -1.32
CA TYR A 147 -10.20 -26.13 -2.01
C TYR A 147 -9.93 -26.65 -3.43
N GLN A 148 -9.83 -25.73 -4.39
CA GLN A 148 -9.42 -26.05 -5.76
C GLN A 148 -8.07 -25.40 -6.07
N GLY A 149 -7.14 -26.21 -6.60
CA GLY A 149 -5.74 -25.84 -6.82
C GLY A 149 -5.38 -25.54 -8.27
N GLU A 150 -4.71 -24.43 -8.49
CA GLU A 150 -4.14 -24.01 -9.79
C GLU A 150 -2.64 -23.71 -9.64
N ALA A 151 -1.83 -24.17 -10.60
CA ALA A 151 -0.38 -23.96 -10.59
C ALA A 151 0.00 -23.00 -11.73
N ASN A 152 0.92 -22.07 -11.47
CA ASN A 152 1.32 -21.11 -12.49
C ASN A 152 2.16 -21.77 -13.61
N ALA A 153 2.09 -21.20 -14.81
CA ALA A 153 2.87 -21.67 -15.96
C ALA A 153 4.34 -21.22 -15.93
N ASN A 154 4.73 -20.32 -15.00
CA ASN A 154 6.08 -19.75 -14.94
C ASN A 154 7.19 -20.82 -14.85
N THR A 155 8.27 -20.62 -15.60
CA THR A 155 9.47 -21.48 -15.65
C THR A 155 10.75 -20.73 -15.33
N ALA A 156 10.71 -19.41 -15.10
CA ALA A 156 11.89 -18.57 -14.84
C ALA A 156 12.45 -18.68 -13.40
N GLN A 157 11.85 -19.52 -12.55
CA GLN A 157 12.26 -19.77 -11.17
C GLN A 157 12.55 -21.25 -10.97
N THR A 158 13.38 -21.61 -9.99
CA THR A 158 13.69 -23.02 -9.64
C THR A 158 12.59 -23.69 -8.81
N TRP A 159 11.49 -22.97 -8.59
CA TRP A 159 10.26 -23.43 -7.94
C TRP A 159 9.04 -23.01 -8.76
N ARG A 160 7.91 -23.69 -8.54
CA ARG A 160 6.59 -23.37 -9.12
C ARG A 160 5.64 -22.96 -8.02
N ASN A 161 4.76 -21.99 -8.29
CA ASN A 161 3.74 -21.57 -7.33
C ASN A 161 2.41 -22.27 -7.60
N VAL A 162 1.75 -22.75 -6.55
CA VAL A 162 0.41 -23.35 -6.58
C VAL A 162 -0.49 -22.60 -5.63
N GLN A 163 -1.66 -22.19 -6.10
CA GLN A 163 -2.67 -21.48 -5.33
C GLN A 163 -3.92 -22.35 -5.19
N PHE A 164 -4.32 -22.61 -3.96
CA PHE A 164 -5.58 -23.25 -3.61
C PHE A 164 -6.55 -22.19 -3.08
N LYS A 165 -7.73 -22.05 -3.69
CA LYS A 165 -8.79 -21.13 -3.24
C LYS A 165 -9.92 -21.94 -2.60
N ARG A 166 -10.53 -21.47 -1.50
CA ARG A 166 -11.73 -22.13 -0.93
C ARG A 166 -12.95 -21.82 -1.81
N TYR A 167 -13.80 -22.82 -2.00
CA TYR A 167 -15.09 -22.73 -2.68
C TYR A 167 -16.22 -23.10 -1.72
N VAL A 168 -17.31 -22.32 -1.77
CA VAL A 168 -18.58 -22.58 -1.07
C VAL A 168 -19.69 -22.45 -2.11
N ASN A 169 -20.68 -23.35 -2.11
CA ASN A 169 -21.78 -23.35 -3.09
C ASN A 169 -21.33 -23.26 -4.58
N GLY A 170 -20.14 -23.79 -4.91
CA GLY A 170 -19.55 -23.71 -6.25
C GLY A 170 -18.87 -22.38 -6.62
N LEU A 171 -18.84 -21.39 -5.72
CA LEU A 171 -18.19 -20.08 -5.94
C LEU A 171 -16.94 -19.92 -5.06
N PRO A 172 -15.90 -19.21 -5.54
CA PRO A 172 -14.71 -18.94 -4.74
C PRO A 172 -15.02 -17.97 -3.59
N VAL A 173 -14.17 -18.01 -2.55
CA VAL A 173 -14.19 -17.05 -1.44
C VAL A 173 -12.99 -16.10 -1.55
N ALA A 174 -13.26 -14.82 -1.78
CA ALA A 174 -12.26 -13.79 -1.95
C ALA A 174 -11.36 -13.66 -0.72
N GLY A 175 -10.05 -13.78 -0.93
CA GLY A 175 -9.06 -13.71 0.14
C GLY A 175 -8.97 -14.96 1.03
N ASP A 176 -9.71 -16.03 0.75
CA ASP A 176 -9.43 -17.36 1.33
C ASP A 176 -8.64 -18.22 0.33
N ARG A 177 -7.33 -18.29 0.55
CA ARG A 177 -6.41 -19.07 -0.26
C ARG A 177 -5.17 -19.50 0.51
N TYR A 178 -4.61 -20.64 0.11
CA TYR A 178 -3.21 -20.98 0.34
C TYR A 178 -2.42 -20.73 -0.95
N THR A 179 -1.24 -20.14 -0.84
CA THR A 179 -0.25 -20.08 -1.94
C THR A 179 1.01 -20.79 -1.47
N LEU A 180 1.49 -21.76 -2.25
CA LEU A 180 2.63 -22.60 -1.93
C LEU A 180 3.68 -22.48 -3.03
N ALA A 181 4.96 -22.50 -2.67
CA ALA A 181 6.07 -22.66 -3.60
C ALA A 181 6.66 -24.07 -3.48
N ILE A 182 6.86 -24.75 -4.61
CA ILE A 182 7.30 -26.15 -4.71
C ILE A 182 8.58 -26.18 -5.53
N ASN A 183 9.69 -26.67 -4.98
CA ASN A 183 10.97 -26.77 -5.70
C ASN A 183 11.00 -27.97 -6.67
N GLY A 184 12.04 -28.07 -7.51
CA GLY A 184 12.19 -29.16 -8.49
C GLY A 184 12.14 -30.59 -7.90
N ALA A 185 12.48 -30.76 -6.62
CA ALA A 185 12.37 -32.05 -5.93
C ALA A 185 10.94 -32.38 -5.46
N GLY A 186 9.95 -31.54 -5.76
CA GLY A 186 8.57 -31.70 -5.31
C GLY A 186 8.34 -31.29 -3.85
N LYS A 187 9.29 -30.61 -3.20
CA LYS A 187 9.17 -30.17 -1.80
C LYS A 187 8.51 -28.81 -1.70
N VAL A 188 7.54 -28.67 -0.79
CA VAL A 188 6.98 -27.37 -0.39
C VAL A 188 8.06 -26.59 0.38
N ILE A 189 8.48 -25.46 -0.17
CA ILE A 189 9.52 -24.57 0.40
C ILE A 189 8.96 -23.26 0.95
N ASN A 190 7.76 -22.86 0.54
CA ASN A 190 7.09 -21.68 1.07
C ASN A 190 5.57 -21.92 1.14
N VAL A 191 4.91 -21.35 2.14
CA VAL A 191 3.44 -21.27 2.25
C VAL A 191 3.08 -19.87 2.73
N GLN A 192 2.04 -19.29 2.13
CA GLN A 192 1.39 -18.04 2.58
C GLN A 192 -0.12 -18.21 2.53
N THR A 193 -0.84 -17.68 3.53
CA THR A 193 -2.31 -17.68 3.55
C THR A 193 -2.93 -16.32 3.25
N GLY A 194 -4.15 -16.35 2.72
CA GLY A 194 -4.99 -15.18 2.51
C GLY A 194 -5.62 -14.65 3.81
N LYS A 195 -6.09 -13.40 3.78
CA LYS A 195 -6.66 -12.72 4.95
C LYS A 195 -7.86 -13.49 5.56
N GLN A 196 -8.69 -14.11 4.73
CA GLN A 196 -9.90 -14.81 5.20
C GLN A 196 -9.65 -16.27 5.60
N THR A 197 -8.58 -16.90 5.09
CA THR A 197 -8.16 -18.27 5.47
C THR A 197 -7.89 -18.43 6.97
N LYS A 198 -7.56 -17.32 7.64
CA LYS A 198 -7.27 -17.25 9.07
C LYS A 198 -8.50 -17.39 9.97
N LYS A 199 -9.71 -17.33 9.40
CA LYS A 199 -10.98 -17.36 10.13
C LYS A 199 -11.64 -18.72 10.03
N ASN A 200 -12.24 -19.15 11.13
CA ASN A 200 -13.21 -20.25 11.11
C ASN A 200 -14.51 -19.72 10.46
N LEU A 201 -14.81 -20.17 9.24
CA LEU A 201 -15.93 -19.67 8.45
C LEU A 201 -17.21 -20.44 8.81
N ASP A 202 -18.26 -19.76 9.27
CA ASP A 202 -19.58 -20.38 9.40
C ASP A 202 -20.26 -20.49 8.03
N MET A 203 -20.32 -21.71 7.50
CA MET A 203 -20.94 -22.04 6.21
C MET A 203 -22.41 -21.60 6.13
N LYS A 204 -23.12 -21.46 7.27
CA LYS A 204 -24.53 -21.03 7.30
C LYS A 204 -24.72 -19.56 6.95
N LEU A 205 -23.66 -18.75 7.03
CA LEU A 205 -23.71 -17.32 6.70
C LEU A 205 -23.53 -17.03 5.22
N PHE A 206 -23.20 -18.05 4.40
CA PHE A 206 -23.01 -17.88 2.97
C PHE A 206 -24.36 -17.86 2.25
N PRO A 207 -24.80 -16.73 1.66
CA PRO A 207 -26.05 -16.70 0.91
C PRO A 207 -25.96 -17.60 -0.30
N ALA A 208 -27.05 -18.34 -0.61
CA ALA A 208 -27.11 -19.15 -1.81
C ALA A 208 -26.89 -18.29 -3.07
N PRO A 209 -26.18 -18.79 -4.10
CA PRO A 209 -26.08 -18.11 -5.39
C PRO A 209 -27.48 -17.91 -5.97
N ALA A 210 -27.98 -16.67 -5.97
CA ALA A 210 -29.27 -16.35 -6.56
C ALA A 210 -29.18 -16.56 -8.08
N GLN A 211 -30.18 -17.21 -8.70
CA GLN A 211 -30.21 -17.40 -10.16
C GLN A 211 -30.29 -16.05 -10.91
N ASN A 212 -30.84 -15.01 -10.27
CA ASN A 212 -30.87 -13.66 -10.79
C ASN A 212 -29.83 -12.80 -10.05
N THR A 213 -28.56 -12.89 -10.47
CA THR A 213 -27.64 -11.77 -10.27
C THR A 213 -28.08 -10.62 -11.17
N GLU A 214 -28.22 -9.42 -10.61
CA GLU A 214 -28.82 -8.30 -11.34
C GLU A 214 -27.76 -7.59 -12.19
N LYS A 215 -27.32 -8.24 -13.29
CA LYS A 215 -26.26 -7.76 -14.18
C LYS A 215 -26.46 -6.29 -14.60
N ALA A 216 -27.68 -5.89 -14.92
CA ALA A 216 -28.03 -4.51 -15.26
C ALA A 216 -27.74 -3.51 -14.12
N LYS A 217 -27.94 -3.89 -12.85
CA LYS A 217 -27.56 -3.06 -11.69
C LYS A 217 -26.04 -3.01 -11.52
N VAL A 218 -25.31 -4.07 -11.84
CA VAL A 218 -23.85 -4.07 -11.80
C VAL A 218 -23.27 -3.18 -12.91
N GLU A 219 -23.87 -3.18 -14.10
CA GLU A 219 -23.55 -2.29 -15.22
C GLU A 219 -23.82 -0.81 -14.86
N GLN A 220 -25.02 -0.49 -14.38
CA GLN A 220 -25.36 0.85 -13.84
C GLN A 220 -24.46 1.24 -12.67
N GLY A 221 -24.15 0.26 -11.82
CA GLY A 221 -23.29 0.39 -10.67
C GLY A 221 -21.90 0.87 -11.03
N LEU A 222 -21.28 0.18 -11.99
CA LEU A 222 -19.98 0.50 -12.57
C LEU A 222 -19.98 1.82 -13.34
N ALA A 223 -21.06 2.15 -14.07
CA ALA A 223 -21.18 3.39 -14.82
C ALA A 223 -21.00 4.65 -13.93
N ARG A 224 -21.41 4.58 -12.65
CA ARG A 224 -21.18 5.64 -11.64
C ARG A 224 -19.72 5.84 -11.23
N TYR A 225 -18.85 4.86 -11.54
CA TYR A 225 -17.46 4.84 -11.12
C TYR A 225 -16.46 4.87 -12.29
N ILE A 226 -16.91 4.98 -13.54
CA ILE A 226 -16.02 5.22 -14.67
C ILE A 226 -16.04 6.69 -15.06
N GLN A 227 -14.88 7.22 -15.41
CA GLN A 227 -14.70 8.61 -15.79
C GLN A 227 -14.07 8.68 -17.18
N LEU A 228 -14.59 9.58 -18.01
CA LEU A 228 -13.96 9.94 -19.28
C LEU A 228 -12.67 10.71 -18.99
N SER A 229 -11.56 10.31 -19.60
CA SER A 229 -10.25 10.94 -19.52
C SER A 229 -9.61 11.05 -20.90
N TYR A 230 -8.67 11.98 -21.03
CA TYR A 230 -7.66 11.92 -22.08
C TYR A 230 -6.36 11.39 -21.48
N VAL A 231 -5.69 10.44 -22.15
CA VAL A 231 -4.38 9.92 -21.73
C VAL A 231 -3.36 10.08 -22.85
N ASN A 232 -2.24 10.72 -22.52
CA ASN A 232 -1.11 10.84 -23.44
C ASN A 232 -0.33 9.51 -23.49
N ASN A 233 -0.17 8.95 -24.68
CA ASN A 233 0.62 7.74 -24.94
C ASN A 233 1.58 7.95 -26.14
N SER A 234 2.44 6.97 -26.43
CA SER A 234 3.46 7.07 -27.48
C SER A 234 2.92 7.25 -28.92
N LYS A 235 1.60 7.11 -29.14
CA LYS A 235 0.90 7.34 -30.40
C LYS A 235 0.06 8.62 -30.40
N GLY A 236 0.13 9.43 -29.34
CA GLY A 236 -0.66 10.64 -29.14
C GLY A 236 -1.66 10.53 -27.99
N VAL A 237 -2.63 11.44 -27.96
CA VAL A 237 -3.61 11.54 -26.87
C VAL A 237 -4.86 10.71 -27.22
N LEU A 238 -5.20 9.74 -26.37
CA LEU A 238 -6.36 8.87 -26.49
C LEU A 238 -7.47 9.33 -25.54
N MET A 239 -8.72 9.40 -26.03
CA MET A 239 -9.90 9.55 -25.18
C MET A 239 -10.41 8.17 -24.72
N GLN A 240 -10.48 7.93 -23.41
CA GLN A 240 -10.85 6.64 -22.83
C GLN A 240 -11.72 6.78 -21.58
N TYR A 241 -12.42 5.71 -21.23
CA TYR A 241 -13.04 5.54 -19.92
C TYR A 241 -12.09 4.80 -18.98
N GLU A 242 -11.85 5.37 -17.81
CA GLU A 242 -11.09 4.75 -16.72
C GLU A 242 -11.99 4.46 -15.52
N PRO A 243 -11.92 3.25 -14.94
CA PRO A 243 -12.50 2.98 -13.64
C PRO A 243 -11.78 3.79 -12.54
N ALA A 244 -12.48 4.75 -11.95
CA ALA A 244 -12.15 5.36 -10.67
C ALA A 244 -12.45 4.40 -9.49
N PHE A 245 -12.47 3.09 -9.74
CA PHE A 245 -12.87 2.03 -8.82
C PHE A 245 -12.04 0.76 -9.06
N SER A 246 -11.63 0.12 -7.98
CA SER A 246 -11.03 -1.21 -7.97
C SER A 246 -11.56 -1.98 -6.77
N GLY A 247 -12.16 -3.15 -7.01
CA GLY A 247 -12.76 -3.96 -5.95
C GLY A 247 -14.00 -4.72 -6.41
N TYR A 248 -14.99 -4.79 -5.53
CA TYR A 248 -16.15 -5.66 -5.69
C TYR A 248 -17.45 -4.85 -5.73
N LEU A 249 -18.32 -5.11 -6.71
CA LEU A 249 -19.68 -4.58 -6.76
C LEU A 249 -20.66 -5.65 -6.26
N ASN A 250 -21.57 -5.28 -5.36
CA ASN A 250 -22.59 -6.17 -4.82
C ASN A 250 -23.47 -6.73 -5.96
N ALA A 251 -23.59 -8.06 -6.07
CA ALA A 251 -24.24 -8.72 -7.19
C ALA A 251 -25.76 -8.54 -7.27
N LYS A 252 -26.37 -7.93 -6.23
CA LYS A 252 -27.80 -7.59 -6.15
C LYS A 252 -28.08 -6.08 -6.26
N THR A 253 -27.20 -5.22 -5.74
CA THR A 253 -27.43 -3.76 -5.73
C THR A 253 -26.58 -2.97 -6.72
N GLY A 254 -25.46 -3.52 -7.19
CA GLY A 254 -24.50 -2.79 -8.02
C GLY A 254 -23.70 -1.72 -7.27
N GLU A 255 -23.78 -1.69 -5.94
CA GLU A 255 -23.02 -0.75 -5.12
C GLU A 255 -21.63 -1.30 -4.80
N ALA A 256 -20.67 -0.40 -4.57
CA ALA A 256 -19.36 -0.75 -4.04
C ALA A 256 -19.50 -1.51 -2.72
N VAL A 257 -18.91 -2.71 -2.64
CA VAL A 257 -18.75 -3.41 -1.36
C VAL A 257 -17.74 -2.65 -0.51
N GLU A 258 -18.02 -2.53 0.78
CA GLU A 258 -17.16 -1.83 1.72
C GLU A 258 -15.74 -2.43 1.73
N GLY A 259 -14.72 -1.56 1.67
CA GLY A 259 -13.33 -1.95 1.45
C GLY A 259 -12.88 -1.93 -0.02
N ALA A 260 -13.78 -1.66 -0.98
CA ALA A 260 -13.38 -1.33 -2.35
C ALA A 260 -12.63 0.01 -2.39
N SER A 261 -11.62 0.10 -3.27
CA SER A 261 -10.85 1.32 -3.48
C SER A 261 -11.54 2.18 -4.53
N ILE A 262 -12.10 3.31 -4.11
CA ILE A 262 -12.57 4.37 -4.99
C ILE A 262 -11.45 5.40 -5.07
N ARG A 263 -11.03 5.79 -6.29
CA ARG A 263 -10.01 6.84 -6.49
C ARG A 263 -10.58 8.19 -6.03
N PRO A 264 -9.74 9.12 -5.54
CA PRO A 264 -10.19 10.47 -5.20
C PRO A 264 -10.89 11.14 -6.38
N THR A 265 -12.03 11.77 -6.12
CA THR A 265 -12.76 12.51 -7.15
C THR A 265 -11.93 13.69 -7.66
N TYR A 266 -11.69 13.73 -8.96
CA TYR A 266 -11.09 14.88 -9.62
C TYR A 266 -12.04 16.07 -9.54
N THR A 267 -11.65 17.10 -8.79
CA THR A 267 -12.49 18.28 -8.57
C THR A 267 -12.16 19.35 -9.60
N PRO A 268 -13.12 19.84 -10.42
CA PRO A 268 -12.87 20.89 -11.39
C PRO A 268 -12.61 22.24 -10.71
N VAL A 269 -11.76 23.06 -11.33
CA VAL A 269 -11.48 24.43 -10.89
C VAL A 269 -11.20 25.33 -12.10
N SER A 270 -11.90 26.47 -12.16
CA SER A 270 -11.66 27.52 -13.16
C SER A 270 -10.37 28.28 -12.83
N VAL A 271 -9.59 28.62 -13.85
CA VAL A 271 -8.32 29.34 -13.70
C VAL A 271 -8.20 30.48 -14.70
N THR A 272 -7.56 31.58 -14.25
CA THR A 272 -7.16 32.69 -15.11
C THR A 272 -5.65 32.63 -15.32
N SER A 273 -5.22 32.17 -16.50
CA SER A 273 -3.82 32.03 -16.88
C SER A 273 -3.11 33.38 -17.08
N GLY A 274 -1.99 33.59 -16.38
CA GLY A 274 -1.11 34.75 -16.49
C GLY A 274 0.07 34.59 -17.46
N GLY A 275 0.40 33.36 -17.86
CA GLY A 275 1.44 33.08 -18.86
C GLY A 275 2.89 33.38 -18.44
N LYS A 276 3.16 33.69 -17.17
CA LYS A 276 4.51 34.06 -16.72
C LYS A 276 5.45 32.85 -16.75
N GLN A 277 6.44 32.87 -17.62
CA GLN A 277 7.58 31.95 -17.54
C GLN A 277 8.65 32.52 -16.61
N VAL A 278 9.08 31.72 -15.64
CA VAL A 278 10.16 32.08 -14.70
C VAL A 278 11.45 31.43 -15.19
N MET A 279 12.49 32.23 -15.36
CA MET A 279 13.78 31.80 -15.91
C MET A 279 14.91 31.98 -14.90
N ALA A 280 15.78 30.99 -14.80
CA ALA A 280 17.07 31.03 -14.10
C ALA A 280 18.06 30.12 -14.83
N LYS A 281 19.19 30.68 -15.27
CA LYS A 281 20.27 29.98 -15.99
C LYS A 281 21.56 29.87 -15.17
N THR A 282 21.66 30.62 -14.07
CA THR A 282 22.81 30.60 -13.15
C THR A 282 22.34 30.39 -11.70
N MET A 283 23.27 30.09 -10.80
CA MET A 283 22.99 29.92 -9.37
C MET A 283 22.49 31.21 -8.72
N GLU A 284 23.00 32.36 -9.16
CA GLU A 284 22.61 33.70 -8.68
C GLU A 284 21.20 34.06 -9.14
N GLU A 285 20.87 33.76 -10.41
CA GLU A 285 19.50 33.92 -10.93
C GLU A 285 18.52 32.99 -10.19
N ALA A 286 18.91 31.73 -9.96
CA ALA A 286 18.09 30.77 -9.21
C ALA A 286 17.84 31.23 -7.77
N ALA A 287 18.86 31.73 -7.07
CA ALA A 287 18.74 32.25 -5.72
C ALA A 287 17.84 33.50 -5.67
N LYS A 288 17.98 34.41 -6.64
CA LYS A 288 17.11 35.60 -6.78
C LYS A 288 15.66 35.20 -7.02
N VAL A 289 15.41 34.25 -7.93
CA VAL A 289 14.07 33.73 -8.22
C VAL A 289 13.46 33.07 -6.99
N ALA A 290 14.19 32.19 -6.31
CA ALA A 290 13.74 31.53 -5.09
C ALA A 290 13.24 32.55 -4.03
N ALA A 291 14.03 33.60 -3.78
CA ALA A 291 13.67 34.63 -2.80
C ALA A 291 12.54 35.56 -3.28
N SER A 292 12.63 36.11 -4.50
CA SER A 292 11.74 37.19 -4.95
C SER A 292 10.44 36.74 -5.61
N GLU A 293 10.42 35.59 -6.28
CA GLU A 293 9.24 35.08 -6.99
C GLU A 293 8.48 34.03 -6.17
N PHE A 294 9.18 33.26 -5.34
CA PHE A 294 8.59 32.18 -4.55
C PHE A 294 8.61 32.42 -3.03
N GLY A 295 9.20 33.52 -2.56
CA GLY A 295 9.23 33.90 -1.14
C GLY A 295 10.06 32.95 -0.26
N LEU A 296 11.04 32.25 -0.84
CA LEU A 296 11.85 31.27 -0.12
C LEU A 296 13.00 31.94 0.64
N ASP A 297 12.98 31.84 1.97
CA ASP A 297 14.05 32.34 2.84
C ASP A 297 15.29 31.41 2.76
N LEU A 298 16.30 31.85 2.01
CA LEU A 298 17.58 31.16 1.88
C LEU A 298 18.46 31.26 3.15
N LYS A 299 18.11 32.08 4.14
CA LYS A 299 18.88 32.30 5.38
C LYS A 299 20.35 32.68 5.16
N GLY A 300 20.62 33.39 4.06
CA GLY A 300 21.97 33.76 3.63
C GLY A 300 22.81 32.61 3.07
N GLN A 301 22.26 31.40 2.91
CA GLN A 301 22.95 30.29 2.26
C GLN A 301 23.00 30.51 0.75
N PRO A 302 24.17 30.36 0.09
CA PRO A 302 24.24 30.34 -1.36
C PRO A 302 23.60 29.04 -1.89
N PHE A 303 23.07 29.11 -3.11
CA PHE A 303 22.82 27.90 -3.88
C PHE A 303 24.14 27.37 -4.45
N VAL A 304 24.25 26.04 -4.44
CA VAL A 304 25.24 25.26 -5.19
C VAL A 304 24.51 24.37 -6.18
N GLN A 305 25.15 24.04 -7.31
CA GLN A 305 24.62 23.01 -8.20
C GLN A 305 24.64 21.64 -7.48
N SER A 306 23.61 20.84 -7.72
CA SER A 306 23.46 19.52 -7.11
C SER A 306 24.45 18.49 -7.66
N ASP A 307 24.81 17.52 -6.83
CA ASP A 307 25.68 16.36 -7.14
C ASP A 307 24.92 15.17 -7.77
N ILE A 308 23.69 15.40 -8.26
CA ILE A 308 22.89 14.37 -8.94
C ILE A 308 23.55 14.00 -10.29
N PRO A 309 23.77 12.71 -10.59
CA PRO A 309 24.28 12.26 -11.89
C PRO A 309 23.37 12.71 -13.04
N LYS A 310 23.95 13.08 -14.18
CA LYS A 310 23.18 13.58 -15.34
C LYS A 310 22.20 12.54 -15.89
N GLU A 311 22.48 11.26 -15.67
CA GLU A 311 21.66 10.12 -16.06
C GLU A 311 20.38 9.98 -15.21
N MET A 312 20.26 10.75 -14.12
CA MET A 312 19.07 10.84 -13.26
C MET A 312 18.28 12.13 -13.44
N LEU A 313 18.70 12.99 -14.36
CA LEU A 313 18.10 14.29 -14.67
C LEU A 313 17.45 14.26 -16.07
N ASP A 314 16.40 15.06 -16.28
CA ASP A 314 15.82 15.24 -17.61
C ASP A 314 16.80 15.97 -18.55
N GLU A 315 16.56 15.89 -19.86
CA GLU A 315 17.44 16.53 -20.85
C GLU A 315 17.46 18.06 -20.66
N ASN A 316 18.66 18.61 -20.45
CA ASN A 316 18.89 20.02 -20.09
C ASN A 316 18.27 20.44 -18.74
N GLU A 317 18.04 19.50 -17.82
CA GLU A 317 17.73 19.80 -16.42
C GLU A 317 18.99 20.17 -15.62
N VAL A 318 18.86 21.18 -14.75
CA VAL A 318 19.85 21.56 -13.74
C VAL A 318 19.16 21.78 -12.41
N GLU A 319 19.58 21.06 -11.37
CA GLU A 319 19.15 21.26 -9.98
C GLU A 319 20.17 22.11 -9.20
N TYR A 320 19.65 23.07 -8.43
CA TYR A 320 20.35 23.88 -7.45
C TYR A 320 19.80 23.60 -6.04
N LYS A 321 20.65 23.73 -5.02
CA LYS A 321 20.26 23.53 -3.61
C LYS A 321 21.08 24.34 -2.63
N THR A 322 20.55 24.58 -1.43
CA THR A 322 21.34 25.07 -0.30
C THR A 322 22.28 23.98 0.22
N ALA A 323 23.34 24.37 0.92
CA ALA A 323 24.33 23.43 1.47
C ALA A 323 23.72 22.39 2.43
N ASP A 324 22.74 22.81 3.24
CA ASP A 324 21.96 21.95 4.14
C ASP A 324 20.84 21.15 3.45
N ARG A 325 20.67 21.31 2.13
CA ARG A 325 19.57 20.75 1.32
C ARG A 325 18.16 21.15 1.80
N SER A 326 18.03 22.20 2.59
CA SER A 326 16.73 22.71 3.07
C SER A 326 15.90 23.35 1.96
N ILE A 327 16.52 23.85 0.88
CA ILE A 327 15.82 24.35 -0.32
C ILE A 327 16.46 23.74 -1.57
N THR A 328 15.61 23.31 -2.51
CA THR A 328 15.99 22.85 -3.86
C THR A 328 15.21 23.61 -4.93
N LEU A 329 15.80 23.80 -6.11
CA LEU A 329 15.18 24.41 -7.29
C LEU A 329 15.74 23.76 -8.56
N SER A 330 14.87 23.23 -9.43
CA SER A 330 15.28 22.65 -10.73
C SER A 330 14.77 23.47 -11.90
N THR A 331 15.60 23.54 -12.95
CA THR A 331 15.28 24.22 -14.20
C THR A 331 15.48 23.28 -15.38
N VAL A 332 14.64 23.37 -16.41
CA VAL A 332 14.83 22.68 -17.71
C VAL A 332 14.94 23.74 -18.80
N ASN A 333 16.02 23.72 -19.58
CA ASN A 333 16.36 24.78 -20.53
C ASN A 333 16.39 26.19 -19.88
N GLY A 334 16.71 26.25 -18.59
CA GLY A 334 16.69 27.46 -17.77
C GLY A 334 15.29 27.96 -17.37
N ARG A 335 14.19 27.28 -17.73
CA ARG A 335 12.85 27.56 -17.18
C ARG A 335 12.73 26.83 -15.84
N VAL A 336 12.30 27.51 -14.78
CA VAL A 336 12.06 26.85 -13.49
C VAL A 336 10.86 25.90 -13.61
N ILE A 337 11.09 24.62 -13.31
CA ILE A 337 10.07 23.57 -13.30
C ILE A 337 9.79 23.03 -11.90
N HIS A 338 10.71 23.23 -10.94
CA HIS A 338 10.56 22.70 -9.58
C HIS A 338 11.17 23.63 -8.54
N PHE A 339 10.54 23.70 -7.37
CA PHE A 339 11.25 23.99 -6.12
C PHE A 339 10.64 23.20 -4.96
N SER A 340 11.42 23.01 -3.89
CA SER A 340 10.88 22.60 -2.59
C SER A 340 11.65 23.23 -1.44
N ARG A 341 10.95 23.46 -0.32
CA ARG A 341 11.55 23.79 0.99
C ARG A 341 11.27 22.66 1.99
N SER A 342 12.25 22.34 2.82
CA SER A 342 12.13 21.34 3.86
C SER A 342 11.44 21.92 5.10
N LEU A 343 10.39 21.22 5.55
CA LEU A 343 9.72 21.48 6.83
C LEU A 343 10.30 20.64 7.99
N MET A 344 11.44 19.96 7.80
CA MET A 344 12.03 19.09 8.85
C MET A 344 12.42 19.85 10.13
N ASN A 345 12.62 21.17 10.04
CA ASN A 345 12.95 22.04 11.16
C ASN A 345 11.76 22.91 11.61
N ALA A 346 10.55 22.64 11.12
CA ALA A 346 9.34 23.29 11.61
C ALA A 346 9.02 22.79 13.04
N PRO A 347 8.45 23.64 13.93
CA PRO A 347 8.05 23.17 15.25
C PRO A 347 6.95 22.10 15.14
N ALA A 348 7.18 20.91 15.70
CA ALA A 348 6.24 19.77 15.71
C ALA A 348 4.90 20.02 16.46
N SER A 349 4.64 21.26 16.86
CA SER A 349 3.43 21.72 17.54
C SER A 349 2.71 22.86 16.80
N ALA A 350 3.20 23.25 15.61
CA ALA A 350 2.54 24.26 14.79
C ALA A 350 1.16 23.74 14.34
N LYS A 351 0.10 24.49 14.63
CA LYS A 351 -1.27 24.10 14.28
C LYS A 351 -1.63 24.65 12.91
N ALA A 352 -2.38 23.88 12.13
CA ALA A 352 -3.05 24.38 10.93
C ALA A 352 -3.96 25.57 11.29
N VAL A 353 -3.81 26.67 10.56
CA VAL A 353 -4.64 27.88 10.61
C VAL A 353 -5.55 27.95 9.39
N LEU A 354 -5.10 27.41 8.25
CA LEU A 354 -5.89 27.33 7.02
C LEU A 354 -6.78 26.08 6.97
N SER A 355 -7.98 26.23 6.43
CA SER A 355 -8.83 25.11 5.99
C SER A 355 -8.36 24.53 4.64
N PRO A 356 -8.78 23.31 4.26
CA PRO A 356 -8.48 22.74 2.94
C PRO A 356 -8.95 23.63 1.77
N GLU A 357 -10.09 24.31 1.93
CA GLU A 357 -10.66 25.23 0.93
C GLU A 357 -9.79 26.48 0.76
N GLN A 358 -9.25 27.02 1.85
CA GLN A 358 -8.31 28.15 1.82
C GLN A 358 -6.97 27.73 1.21
N ALA A 359 -6.49 26.53 1.52
CA ALA A 359 -5.25 25.99 0.98
C ALA A 359 -5.33 25.76 -0.54
N VAL A 360 -6.44 25.21 -1.07
CA VAL A 360 -6.59 25.07 -2.53
C VAL A 360 -6.73 26.43 -3.22
N GLN A 361 -7.39 27.43 -2.61
CA GLN A 361 -7.42 28.79 -3.14
C GLN A 361 -6.01 29.39 -3.26
N LYS A 362 -5.15 29.19 -2.26
CA LYS A 362 -3.73 29.60 -2.32
C LYS A 362 -2.96 28.90 -3.43
N ALA A 363 -3.12 27.58 -3.57
CA ALA A 363 -2.47 26.81 -4.63
C ALA A 363 -2.91 27.26 -6.03
N VAL A 364 -4.22 27.48 -6.23
CA VAL A 364 -4.79 27.97 -7.49
C VAL A 364 -4.30 29.38 -7.82
N GLN A 365 -4.33 30.31 -6.86
CA GLN A 365 -3.83 31.67 -7.05
C GLN A 365 -2.34 31.69 -7.44
N PHE A 366 -1.54 30.84 -6.81
CA PHE A 366 -0.13 30.68 -7.18
C PHE A 366 0.01 30.18 -8.63
N LEU A 367 -0.68 29.10 -9.01
CA LEU A 367 -0.61 28.53 -10.35
C LEU A 367 -1.07 29.48 -11.45
N GLN A 368 -2.16 30.22 -11.22
CA GLN A 368 -2.71 31.17 -12.18
C GLN A 368 -1.63 32.08 -12.79
N THR A 369 -0.64 32.52 -12.00
CA THR A 369 0.49 33.33 -12.49
C THR A 369 1.28 32.67 -13.61
N TYR A 370 1.53 31.35 -13.53
CA TYR A 370 2.49 30.62 -14.36
C TYR A 370 1.86 29.70 -15.41
N LEU A 371 0.55 29.44 -15.32
CA LEU A 371 -0.20 28.65 -16.29
C LEU A 371 -0.16 29.28 -17.69
N ALA A 372 -0.07 28.44 -18.72
CA ALA A 372 -0.06 28.87 -20.12
C ALA A 372 -1.38 29.58 -20.52
N PRO A 373 -1.34 30.59 -21.42
CA PRO A 373 -2.48 31.48 -21.71
C PRO A 373 -3.77 30.83 -22.24
N ASP A 374 -3.70 29.57 -22.66
CA ASP A 374 -4.80 28.75 -23.16
C ASP A 374 -5.52 27.95 -22.06
N VAL A 375 -4.94 27.84 -20.86
CA VAL A 375 -5.49 27.07 -19.74
C VAL A 375 -6.55 27.87 -18.99
N LYS A 376 -7.81 27.42 -19.06
CA LYS A 376 -8.99 28.06 -18.43
C LYS A 376 -9.64 27.21 -17.34
N GLU A 377 -9.37 25.91 -17.34
CA GLU A 377 -9.94 24.93 -16.43
C GLU A 377 -8.88 23.86 -16.12
N MET A 378 -8.83 23.43 -14.87
CA MET A 378 -8.04 22.31 -14.41
C MET A 378 -8.90 21.40 -13.54
N PHE A 379 -8.44 20.17 -13.32
CA PHE A 379 -8.95 19.29 -12.28
C PHE A 379 -7.88 19.13 -11.20
N TYR A 380 -8.27 18.95 -9.94
CA TYR A 380 -7.32 18.64 -8.87
C TYR A 380 -7.73 17.45 -8.01
N THR A 381 -6.72 16.81 -7.41
CA THR A 381 -6.87 15.86 -6.31
C THR A 381 -6.01 16.34 -5.13
N VAL A 382 -6.54 16.25 -3.91
CA VAL A 382 -5.79 16.53 -2.69
C VAL A 382 -5.19 15.25 -2.10
N LYS A 383 -4.01 15.37 -1.53
CA LYS A 383 -3.37 14.37 -0.70
C LYS A 383 -2.94 15.03 0.60
N GLU A 384 -3.48 14.54 1.70
CA GLU A 384 -3.01 14.86 3.04
C GLU A 384 -1.65 14.16 3.24
N ASP A 385 -0.64 14.89 3.71
CA ASP A 385 0.56 14.23 4.19
C ASP A 385 0.30 13.71 5.61
N MET A 386 0.53 12.42 5.84
CA MET A 386 0.35 11.79 7.16
C MET A 386 1.56 11.98 8.08
N ASN A 387 2.56 12.76 7.66
CA ASN A 387 3.65 13.25 8.50
C ASN A 387 3.18 14.36 9.46
N GLU A 388 3.91 14.59 10.55
CA GLU A 388 3.56 15.54 11.63
C GLU A 388 3.50 17.04 11.23
N ASN A 389 3.75 17.38 9.95
CA ASN A 389 3.74 18.75 9.44
C ASN A 389 2.39 19.06 8.77
N PRO A 390 1.65 20.10 9.22
CA PRO A 390 0.35 20.44 8.67
C PRO A 390 0.48 21.09 7.28
N LYS A 391 0.50 20.29 6.22
CA LYS A 391 0.50 20.72 4.82
C LYS A 391 -0.49 19.91 3.98
N LEU A 392 -0.94 20.49 2.87
CA LEU A 392 -1.69 19.76 1.83
C LEU A 392 -0.94 19.77 0.51
N GLU A 393 -0.91 18.63 -0.16
CA GLU A 393 -0.36 18.46 -1.52
C GLU A 393 -1.52 18.36 -2.52
N PHE A 394 -1.53 19.23 -3.52
CA PHE A 394 -2.52 19.27 -4.59
C PHE A 394 -1.87 18.86 -5.91
N SER A 395 -2.41 17.83 -6.56
CA SER A 395 -2.07 17.49 -7.95
C SER A 395 -3.12 18.07 -8.89
N PHE A 396 -2.71 18.98 -9.77
CA PHE A 396 -3.53 19.63 -10.79
C PHE A 396 -3.27 19.02 -12.17
N PHE A 397 -4.34 18.79 -12.93
CA PHE A 397 -4.35 18.21 -14.26
C PHE A 397 -5.04 19.19 -15.21
N LEU A 398 -4.58 19.30 -16.46
CA LEU A 398 -5.26 20.14 -17.46
C LEU A 398 -6.65 19.60 -17.77
N SER A 399 -7.56 20.48 -18.19
CA SER A 399 -8.82 20.07 -18.80
C SER A 399 -8.90 20.41 -20.28
N TYR A 400 -9.60 19.57 -21.03
CA TYR A 400 -10.13 19.89 -22.35
C TYR A 400 -11.62 19.53 -22.38
N GLN A 401 -12.50 20.47 -22.74
CA GLN A 401 -13.96 20.27 -22.78
C GLN A 401 -14.59 19.68 -21.48
N GLY A 402 -14.07 20.02 -20.30
CA GLY A 402 -14.54 19.45 -19.03
C GLY A 402 -14.24 17.96 -18.89
N ILE A 403 -13.11 17.51 -19.44
CA ILE A 403 -12.52 16.18 -19.30
C ILE A 403 -11.07 16.38 -18.80
N PRO A 404 -10.60 15.65 -17.78
CA PRO A 404 -9.20 15.75 -17.33
C PRO A 404 -8.24 15.09 -18.32
N VAL A 405 -7.06 15.68 -18.47
CA VAL A 405 -5.94 15.15 -19.25
C VAL A 405 -4.88 14.56 -18.32
N PHE A 406 -4.68 13.26 -18.38
CA PHE A 406 -3.69 12.51 -17.61
C PHE A 406 -2.44 12.18 -18.44
N GLY A 407 -1.34 11.87 -17.73
CA GLY A 407 0.01 11.70 -18.28
C GLY A 407 0.94 12.91 -18.04
N SER A 408 0.40 14.00 -17.49
CA SER A 408 1.15 15.17 -17.02
C SER A 408 0.35 15.88 -15.93
N ARG A 409 1.01 16.44 -14.92
CA ARG A 409 0.37 17.20 -13.84
C ARG A 409 1.25 18.34 -13.35
N CYS A 410 0.66 19.29 -12.62
CA CYS A 410 1.41 20.17 -11.74
C CYS A 410 1.13 19.77 -10.29
N THR A 411 2.14 19.78 -9.43
CA THR A 411 1.99 19.53 -7.99
C THR A 411 2.33 20.80 -7.21
N VAL A 412 1.45 21.19 -6.29
CA VAL A 412 1.65 22.34 -5.38
C VAL A 412 1.37 21.89 -3.96
N SER A 413 2.30 22.17 -3.04
CA SER A 413 2.11 21.92 -1.61
C SER A 413 1.99 23.24 -0.85
N VAL A 414 0.97 23.34 0.01
CA VAL A 414 0.68 24.54 0.80
C VAL A 414 0.88 24.23 2.29
N ASP A 415 1.62 25.09 2.97
CA ASP A 415 1.78 25.08 4.42
C ASP A 415 0.49 25.58 5.07
N LEU A 416 -0.16 24.79 5.93
CA LEU A 416 -1.41 25.20 6.57
C LEU A 416 -1.20 26.17 7.74
N THR A 417 0.04 26.43 8.16
CA THR A 417 0.32 27.35 9.28
C THR A 417 0.28 28.81 8.84
N ASP A 418 0.81 29.12 7.64
CA ASP A 418 0.96 30.46 7.10
C ASP A 418 0.38 30.65 5.68
N GLY A 419 0.02 29.57 4.99
CA GLY A 419 -0.53 29.59 3.63
C GLY A 419 0.51 29.79 2.52
N SER A 420 1.81 29.65 2.82
CA SER A 420 2.90 29.77 1.85
C SER A 420 3.12 28.46 1.08
N ILE A 421 3.75 28.57 -0.10
CA ILE A 421 3.99 27.43 -0.98
C ILE A 421 5.28 26.72 -0.54
N VAL A 422 5.14 25.45 -0.15
CA VAL A 422 6.23 24.59 0.32
C VAL A 422 6.98 23.97 -0.84
N SER A 423 6.26 23.57 -1.89
CA SER A 423 6.84 22.99 -3.09
C SER A 423 5.96 23.22 -4.30
N TYR A 424 6.60 23.33 -5.46
CA TYR A 424 5.97 23.39 -6.77
C TYR A 424 6.71 22.43 -7.70
N ARG A 425 5.98 21.74 -8.58
CA ARG A 425 6.55 20.94 -9.66
C ARG A 425 5.64 21.01 -10.87
N ASP A 426 6.12 21.53 -11.99
CA ASP A 426 5.43 21.62 -13.27
C ASP A 426 5.91 20.52 -14.22
N GLU A 427 5.08 19.50 -14.39
CA GLU A 427 5.26 18.43 -15.38
C GLU A 427 4.22 18.58 -16.51
N LEU A 428 3.53 19.73 -16.60
CA LEU A 428 2.47 19.96 -17.58
C LEU A 428 3.04 19.98 -19.00
N ARG A 429 2.39 19.19 -19.87
CA ARG A 429 2.69 19.16 -21.30
C ARG A 429 1.63 19.95 -22.04
N ALA A 430 2.06 20.73 -23.03
CA ALA A 430 1.14 21.44 -23.92
C ALA A 430 0.18 20.45 -24.58
N LEU A 431 -1.10 20.81 -24.64
CA LEU A 431 -2.10 19.99 -25.32
C LEU A 431 -1.93 20.10 -26.84
N PRO A 432 -2.22 19.03 -27.61
CA PRO A 432 -2.43 19.15 -29.04
C PRO A 432 -3.53 20.18 -29.33
N ALA A 433 -3.40 20.93 -30.44
CA ALA A 433 -4.35 21.97 -30.82
C ALA A 433 -5.81 21.48 -30.99
N GLN A 434 -5.99 20.18 -31.24
CA GLN A 434 -7.29 19.52 -31.30
C GLN A 434 -7.21 18.14 -30.65
N LEU A 435 -8.19 17.83 -29.79
CA LEU A 435 -8.43 16.50 -29.23
C LEU A 435 -9.82 16.00 -29.69
N PRO A 436 -10.11 14.68 -29.63
CA PRO A 436 -11.43 14.15 -29.96
C PRO A 436 -12.52 14.81 -29.13
N ASP A 437 -13.62 15.23 -29.76
CA ASP A 437 -14.71 15.95 -29.07
C ASP A 437 -15.47 15.04 -28.08
N LYS A 438 -15.82 15.57 -26.91
CA LYS A 438 -16.60 14.87 -25.87
C LYS A 438 -17.92 14.30 -26.41
N ALA A 439 -18.57 14.97 -27.35
CA ALA A 439 -19.82 14.52 -27.97
C ALA A 439 -19.64 13.29 -28.88
N SER A 440 -18.40 12.90 -29.21
CA SER A 440 -18.08 11.67 -29.95
C SER A 440 -17.87 10.44 -29.06
N ALA A 441 -17.88 10.61 -27.73
CA ALA A 441 -17.77 9.51 -26.78
C ALA A 441 -19.08 8.69 -26.70
N ILE A 442 -18.96 7.38 -26.49
CA ILE A 442 -20.06 6.54 -26.02
C ILE A 442 -20.47 6.94 -24.59
N SER A 443 -21.68 6.58 -24.13
CA SER A 443 -22.09 6.89 -22.75
C SER A 443 -21.32 6.05 -21.71
N ALA A 444 -21.35 6.49 -20.44
CA ALA A 444 -20.73 5.75 -19.35
C ALA A 444 -21.37 4.35 -19.15
N GLU A 445 -22.68 4.23 -19.38
CA GLU A 445 -23.39 2.95 -19.34
C GLU A 445 -22.90 2.02 -20.46
N ALA A 446 -22.75 2.54 -21.68
CA ALA A 446 -22.22 1.77 -22.81
C ALA A 446 -20.77 1.31 -22.58
N ALA A 447 -19.93 2.17 -22.01
CA ALA A 447 -18.56 1.83 -21.64
C ALA A 447 -18.49 0.81 -20.48
N ALA A 448 -19.36 0.90 -19.48
CA ALA A 448 -19.46 -0.09 -18.40
C ALA A 448 -19.89 -1.48 -18.94
N VAL A 449 -20.86 -1.53 -19.85
CA VAL A 449 -21.28 -2.76 -20.54
C VAL A 449 -20.14 -3.33 -21.37
N ALA A 450 -19.39 -2.49 -22.10
CA ALA A 450 -18.22 -2.92 -22.85
C ALA A 450 -17.13 -3.50 -21.93
N LEU A 451 -16.88 -2.88 -20.77
CA LEU A 451 -15.86 -3.32 -19.81
C LEU A 451 -16.19 -4.69 -19.20
N LEU A 452 -17.45 -4.89 -18.78
CA LEU A 452 -17.91 -6.19 -18.27
C LEU A 452 -18.07 -7.25 -19.36
N LYS A 453 -18.02 -6.88 -20.66
CA LYS A 453 -17.98 -7.82 -21.78
C LYS A 453 -16.55 -8.22 -22.15
N GLN A 454 -15.61 -7.27 -22.12
CA GLN A 454 -14.19 -7.51 -22.35
C GLN A 454 -13.58 -8.35 -21.21
N ASN A 455 -13.93 -8.00 -19.97
CA ASN A 455 -13.49 -8.68 -18.76
C ASN A 455 -14.72 -9.21 -17.99
N PRO A 456 -15.28 -10.38 -18.37
CA PRO A 456 -16.43 -10.97 -17.69
C PRO A 456 -16.15 -11.16 -16.19
N PRO A 457 -16.88 -10.47 -15.30
CA PRO A 457 -16.55 -10.46 -13.89
C PRO A 457 -16.91 -11.80 -13.25
N GLN A 458 -16.01 -12.32 -12.41
CA GLN A 458 -16.26 -13.56 -11.67
C GLN A 458 -17.12 -13.26 -10.43
N LEU A 459 -18.22 -14.01 -10.27
CA LEU A 459 -19.03 -13.99 -9.07
C LEU A 459 -18.28 -14.70 -7.93
N THR A 460 -18.20 -14.06 -6.77
CA THR A 460 -17.40 -14.53 -5.63
C THR A 460 -18.04 -14.11 -4.31
N TYR A 461 -17.71 -14.80 -3.23
CA TYR A 461 -18.02 -14.36 -1.88
C TYR A 461 -16.94 -13.40 -1.38
N VAL A 462 -17.32 -12.20 -0.94
CA VAL A 462 -16.41 -11.24 -0.31
C VAL A 462 -16.94 -10.86 1.07
N TYR A 463 -16.04 -10.71 2.04
CA TYR A 463 -16.37 -10.11 3.33
C TYR A 463 -16.17 -8.59 3.23
N PRO A 464 -17.23 -7.77 3.36
CA PRO A 464 -17.08 -6.30 3.44
C PRO A 464 -16.13 -5.91 4.57
N GLU A 465 -15.32 -4.86 4.41
CA GLU A 465 -14.33 -4.45 5.41
C GLU A 465 -14.43 -2.97 5.80
N GLN A 466 -14.66 -2.72 7.09
CA GLN A 466 -14.70 -1.39 7.69
C GLN A 466 -13.56 -1.23 8.70
N ASN A 467 -12.74 -0.18 8.57
CA ASN A 467 -11.66 0.14 9.51
C ASN A 467 -10.74 -1.07 9.82
N GLY A 468 -10.41 -1.86 8.78
CA GLY A 468 -9.58 -3.07 8.85
C GLY A 468 -10.29 -4.33 9.35
N LYS A 469 -11.49 -4.21 9.94
CA LYS A 469 -12.32 -5.33 10.41
C LYS A 469 -13.27 -5.77 9.30
N SER A 470 -13.21 -7.04 8.91
CA SER A 470 -14.23 -7.59 8.01
C SER A 470 -15.53 -7.90 8.76
N ALA A 471 -16.65 -7.77 8.07
CA ALA A 471 -17.98 -8.16 8.56
C ALA A 471 -18.07 -9.64 8.93
N VAL A 472 -19.13 -10.01 9.66
CA VAL A 472 -19.38 -11.38 10.12
C VAL A 472 -19.89 -12.30 9.00
N ALA A 473 -20.69 -11.77 8.07
CA ALA A 473 -21.23 -12.52 6.95
C ALA A 473 -20.64 -12.05 5.60
N PRO A 474 -20.39 -12.96 4.64
CA PRO A 474 -19.98 -12.61 3.29
C PRO A 474 -21.17 -12.15 2.44
N VAL A 475 -20.89 -11.35 1.40
CA VAL A 475 -21.84 -10.98 0.35
C VAL A 475 -21.41 -11.57 -0.99
N LEU A 476 -22.39 -11.83 -1.87
CA LEU A 476 -22.14 -12.15 -3.28
C LEU A 476 -21.78 -10.87 -4.02
N ALA A 477 -20.65 -10.88 -4.71
CA ALA A 477 -20.17 -9.73 -5.45
C ALA A 477 -19.42 -10.12 -6.72
N TYR A 478 -19.36 -9.17 -7.64
CA TYR A 478 -18.56 -9.24 -8.86
C TYR A 478 -17.26 -8.49 -8.67
N TYR A 479 -16.13 -9.14 -8.89
CA TYR A 479 -14.85 -8.44 -8.97
C TYR A 479 -14.76 -7.67 -10.30
N VAL A 480 -14.48 -6.37 -10.23
CA VAL A 480 -14.23 -5.54 -11.41
C VAL A 480 -12.73 -5.25 -11.49
N GLN A 481 -12.13 -5.62 -12.62
CA GLN A 481 -10.75 -5.26 -12.92
C GLN A 481 -10.68 -3.79 -13.37
N PRO A 482 -9.71 -3.00 -12.86
CA PRO A 482 -9.55 -1.60 -13.21
C PRO A 482 -8.82 -1.43 -14.55
N ASP A 483 -9.42 -1.91 -15.64
CA ASP A 483 -8.92 -1.77 -17.01
C ASP A 483 -9.64 -0.60 -17.71
N SER A 484 -8.92 0.14 -18.56
CA SER A 484 -9.51 1.24 -19.35
C SER A 484 -10.07 0.75 -20.69
N ILE A 485 -11.06 1.48 -21.23
CA ILE A 485 -11.65 1.20 -22.54
C ILE A 485 -11.67 2.46 -23.42
N PRO A 486 -11.35 2.35 -24.73
CA PRO A 486 -11.50 3.48 -25.66
C PRO A 486 -12.92 4.07 -25.62
N ALA A 487 -13.02 5.39 -25.50
CA ALA A 487 -14.31 6.07 -25.42
C ALA A 487 -14.97 6.28 -26.79
N LEU A 488 -14.21 6.12 -27.86
CA LEU A 488 -14.71 6.18 -29.24
C LEU A 488 -15.26 4.82 -29.67
N PRO A 489 -16.32 4.77 -30.51
CA PRO A 489 -16.81 3.52 -31.07
C PRO A 489 -15.71 2.75 -31.81
N ILE A 490 -15.57 1.46 -31.49
CA ILE A 490 -14.78 0.53 -32.31
C ILE A 490 -15.51 0.38 -33.64
N LYS A 491 -14.83 0.75 -34.75
CA LYS A 491 -15.35 0.64 -36.12
C LYS A 491 -15.29 -0.79 -36.64
#